data_AF-A0AB36K671-F1
#
_entry.id   AF-A0AB36K671-F1
#
_cell.length_a   1.000
_cell.length_b   1.000
_cell.length_c   1.000
_cell.angle_alpha   90.00
_cell.angle_beta   90.00
_cell.angle_gamma   90.00
#
_symmetry.space_group_name_H-M   'P 1'
#
loop_
_entity.id
_entity.type
_entity.pdbx_description
1 polymer ?
#
loop_
_entity_poly.entity_id
_entity_poly.type
_entity_poly.pdbx_seq_one_letter_code
_entity_poly.pdbx_strand_id
1 'polypeptide(L)'
;MKIKHLSVNSCRPKRSSEILAELTNGEAKAFPSKTMTGAWMCVWSESDNELIELIPVQYKLTFGDLAAIYEEQGEKQNFHASHFMLEANKTVDELVAIAEKYQLTHRFRKHFGGPLYEVWLEDGLLVEFCSAEISKL
;
A
#
# COMPACT_ATOMS: atom_id res chain seq x y z
N MET A 1 9.97 -6.88 -17.63
CA MET A 1 8.60 -7.03 -17.09
C MET A 1 8.46 -6.11 -15.89
N LYS A 2 7.35 -5.39 -15.73
CA LYS A 2 7.07 -4.54 -14.56
C LYS A 2 5.83 -5.03 -13.83
N ILE A 3 5.78 -4.87 -12.50
CA ILE A 3 4.54 -5.07 -11.74
C ILE A 3 3.60 -3.93 -12.15
N LYS A 4 2.37 -4.27 -12.56
CA LYS A 4 1.37 -3.28 -13.00
C LYS A 4 0.53 -2.80 -11.83
N HIS A 5 -0.01 -3.73 -11.06
CA HIS A 5 -0.72 -3.45 -9.81
C HIS A 5 -0.40 -4.55 -8.80
N LEU A 6 -0.79 -4.32 -7.54
CA LEU A 6 -0.82 -5.33 -6.50
C LEU A 6 -2.06 -5.13 -5.61
N SER A 7 -2.52 -6.21 -5.00
CA SER A 7 -3.57 -6.18 -4.00
C SER A 7 -2.98 -6.64 -2.67
N VAL A 8 -3.24 -5.90 -1.61
CA VAL A 8 -2.71 -6.19 -0.26
C VAL A 8 -3.79 -5.98 0.78
N ASN A 9 -3.74 -6.77 1.85
CA ASN A 9 -4.68 -6.63 2.94
C ASN A 9 -4.44 -5.34 3.75
N SER A 10 -5.52 -4.77 4.26
CA SER A 10 -5.50 -3.58 5.10
C SER A 10 -6.64 -3.59 6.12
N CYS A 11 -6.34 -3.24 7.38
CA CYS A 11 -7.36 -3.08 8.42
C CYS A 11 -8.13 -1.76 8.25
N ARG A 12 -7.50 -0.75 7.64
CA ARG A 12 -8.08 0.57 7.39
C ARG A 12 -7.92 1.00 5.91
N PRO A 13 -8.53 0.28 4.94
CA PRO A 13 -8.25 0.49 3.51
C PRO A 13 -8.38 1.95 3.06
N LYS A 14 -9.44 2.65 3.48
CA LYS A 14 -9.63 4.07 3.15
C LYS A 14 -8.46 4.93 3.61
N ARG A 15 -8.14 4.88 4.89
CA ARG A 15 -7.06 5.68 5.48
C ARG A 15 -5.73 5.36 4.82
N SER A 16 -5.42 4.07 4.66
CA SER A 16 -4.18 3.62 4.02
C SER A 16 -4.11 4.10 2.57
N SER A 17 -5.23 4.12 1.83
CA SER A 17 -5.25 4.65 0.44
C SER A 17 -5.00 6.16 0.39
N GLU A 18 -5.62 6.93 1.30
CA GLU A 18 -5.47 8.38 1.36
C GLU A 18 -4.02 8.78 1.69
N ILE A 19 -3.41 8.09 2.65
CA ILE A 19 -2.02 8.34 3.03
C ILE A 19 -1.06 7.92 1.92
N LEU A 20 -1.27 6.74 1.32
CA LEU A 20 -0.43 6.26 0.22
C LEU A 20 -0.52 7.18 -0.99
N ALA A 21 -1.72 7.68 -1.31
CA ALA A 21 -1.94 8.66 -2.36
C ALA A 21 -1.14 9.95 -2.09
N GLU A 22 -1.17 10.47 -0.85
CA GLU A 22 -0.39 11.65 -0.47
C GLU A 22 1.13 11.39 -0.57
N LEU A 23 1.60 10.23 -0.13
CA LEU A 23 3.01 9.83 -0.21
C LEU A 23 3.52 9.67 -1.66
N THR A 24 2.63 9.38 -2.62
CA THR A 24 3.02 8.95 -3.97
C THR A 24 2.43 9.82 -5.09
N ASN A 25 1.81 10.95 -4.76
CA ASN A 25 1.05 11.78 -5.70
C ASN A 25 -0.03 10.97 -6.49
N GLY A 26 -0.61 9.96 -5.85
CA GLY A 26 -1.71 9.19 -6.40
C GLY A 26 -3.08 9.78 -6.04
N GLU A 27 -4.13 9.04 -6.38
CA GLU A 27 -5.51 9.36 -6.02
C GLU A 27 -6.13 8.21 -5.23
N ALA A 28 -6.75 8.52 -4.08
CA ALA A 28 -7.47 7.54 -3.27
C ALA A 28 -8.92 7.37 -3.77
N LYS A 29 -9.30 6.15 -4.16
CA LYS A 29 -10.64 5.83 -4.68
C LYS A 29 -11.25 4.63 -3.96
N ALA A 30 -12.57 4.61 -3.85
CA ALA A 30 -13.27 3.40 -3.43
C ALA A 30 -13.12 2.32 -4.52
N PHE A 31 -12.86 1.08 -4.12
CA PHE A 31 -12.80 -0.03 -5.06
C PHE A 31 -14.21 -0.39 -5.55
N PRO A 32 -14.46 -0.48 -6.88
CA PRO A 32 -15.79 -0.69 -7.42
C PRO A 32 -16.21 -2.17 -7.37
N SER A 33 -16.35 -2.75 -6.17
CA SER A 33 -16.86 -4.12 -5.98
C SER A 33 -18.30 -4.13 -5.46
N LYS A 34 -19.11 -5.05 -5.99
CA LYS A 34 -20.46 -5.34 -5.48
C LYS A 34 -20.46 -6.31 -4.31
N THR A 35 -19.42 -7.14 -4.19
CA THR A 35 -19.34 -8.26 -3.23
C THR A 35 -18.35 -8.00 -2.11
N MET A 36 -17.42 -7.06 -2.31
CA MET A 36 -16.41 -6.67 -1.33
C MET A 36 -16.66 -5.23 -0.88
N THR A 37 -17.06 -5.08 0.38
CA THR A 37 -17.37 -3.76 0.96
C THR A 37 -16.16 -3.17 1.66
N GLY A 38 -15.96 -1.86 1.51
CA GLY A 38 -14.92 -1.12 2.23
C GLY A 38 -13.50 -1.26 1.68
N ALA A 39 -13.32 -1.86 0.50
CA ALA A 39 -12.05 -1.85 -0.21
C ALA A 39 -11.78 -0.48 -0.86
N TRP A 40 -10.50 -0.12 -0.94
CA TRP A 40 -10.04 1.15 -1.49
C TRP A 40 -8.83 0.94 -2.38
N MET A 41 -8.47 1.95 -3.17
CA MET A 41 -7.35 1.91 -4.08
C MET A 41 -6.54 3.21 -3.98
N CYS A 42 -5.23 3.11 -4.15
CA CYS A 42 -4.38 4.23 -4.53
C CYS A 42 -4.05 4.09 -6.03
N VAL A 43 -4.43 5.08 -6.83
CA VAL A 43 -4.37 5.01 -8.30
C VAL A 43 -3.40 6.05 -8.83
N TRP A 44 -2.47 5.62 -9.70
CA TRP A 44 -1.57 6.51 -10.45
C TRP A 44 -1.99 6.65 -11.92
N SER A 45 -2.49 5.56 -12.53
CA SER A 45 -3.04 5.58 -13.88
C SER A 45 -4.10 4.50 -14.06
N GLU A 46 -5.36 4.89 -14.29
CA GLU A 46 -6.43 3.93 -14.60
C GLU A 46 -6.25 3.29 -15.97
N SER A 47 -5.84 4.07 -16.98
CA SER A 47 -5.64 3.57 -18.34
C SER A 47 -4.53 2.53 -18.42
N ASP A 48 -3.51 2.67 -17.56
CA ASP A 48 -2.39 1.74 -17.50
C ASP A 48 -2.55 0.68 -16.41
N ASN A 49 -3.65 0.70 -15.64
CA ASN A 49 -3.85 -0.18 -14.48
C ASN A 49 -2.66 -0.15 -13.49
N GLU A 50 -2.17 1.06 -13.21
CA GLU A 50 -1.11 1.34 -12.24
C GLU A 50 -1.73 1.82 -10.94
N LEU A 51 -1.89 0.88 -10.01
CA LEU A 51 -2.61 1.09 -8.75
C LEU A 51 -2.21 0.07 -7.70
N ILE A 52 -2.57 0.36 -6.45
CA ILE A 52 -2.58 -0.59 -5.35
C ILE A 52 -3.99 -0.72 -4.81
N GLU A 53 -4.47 -1.95 -4.72
CA GLU A 53 -5.74 -2.29 -4.09
C GLU A 53 -5.50 -2.63 -2.62
N LEU A 54 -6.26 -1.97 -1.75
CA LEU A 54 -6.25 -2.19 -0.31
C LEU A 54 -7.51 -2.97 0.07
N ILE A 55 -7.32 -4.25 0.29
CA ILE A 55 -8.35 -5.26 0.51
C ILE A 55 -8.63 -5.36 2.01
N PRO A 56 -9.87 -5.21 2.47
CA PRO A 56 -10.16 -5.36 3.89
C PRO A 56 -9.76 -6.75 4.41
N VAL A 57 -9.18 -6.82 5.61
CA VAL A 57 -8.69 -8.08 6.21
C VAL A 57 -9.75 -9.17 6.40
N GLN A 58 -11.03 -8.83 6.31
CA GLN A 58 -12.12 -9.82 6.31
C GLN A 58 -12.32 -10.52 4.97
N TYR A 59 -11.55 -10.19 3.92
CA TYR A 59 -11.62 -10.86 2.63
C TYR A 59 -10.33 -11.57 2.27
N LYS A 60 -10.46 -12.74 1.64
CA LYS A 60 -9.38 -13.51 1.00
C LYS A 60 -9.65 -13.63 -0.49
N LEU A 61 -8.58 -13.68 -1.28
CA LEU A 61 -8.65 -14.03 -2.70
C LEU A 61 -8.68 -15.56 -2.84
N THR A 62 -9.66 -16.08 -3.56
CA THR A 62 -9.79 -17.52 -3.86
C THR A 62 -9.99 -17.73 -5.35
N PHE A 63 -9.84 -18.99 -5.78
CA PHE A 63 -10.21 -19.39 -7.13
C PHE A 63 -11.73 -19.35 -7.29
N GLY A 64 -12.21 -18.71 -8.36
CA GLY A 64 -13.58 -18.85 -8.85
C GLY A 64 -13.60 -19.53 -10.22
N ASP A 65 -14.79 -19.87 -10.70
CA ASP A 65 -14.97 -20.65 -11.93
C ASP A 65 -14.46 -19.94 -13.20
N LEU A 66 -14.59 -18.61 -13.25
CA LEU A 66 -14.23 -17.79 -14.42
C LEU A 66 -13.06 -16.84 -14.14
N ALA A 67 -12.88 -16.43 -12.88
CA ALA A 67 -11.87 -15.46 -12.45
C ALA A 67 -11.62 -15.64 -10.95
N ALA A 68 -10.56 -14.99 -10.44
CA ALA A 68 -10.36 -14.90 -9.01
C ALA A 68 -11.53 -14.14 -8.36
N ILE A 69 -11.92 -14.57 -7.16
CA ILE A 69 -13.01 -13.96 -6.39
C ILE A 69 -12.51 -13.61 -5.00
N TYR A 70 -13.15 -12.60 -4.39
CA TYR A 70 -12.96 -12.30 -2.97
C TYR A 70 -14.10 -12.89 -2.15
N GLU A 71 -13.73 -13.65 -1.12
CA GLU A 71 -14.65 -14.28 -0.18
C GLU A 71 -14.38 -13.79 1.24
N GLU A 72 -15.42 -13.75 2.07
CA GLU A 72 -15.22 -13.45 3.49
C GLU A 72 -14.41 -14.56 4.18
N GLN A 73 -13.47 -14.17 5.04
CA GLN A 73 -12.71 -15.08 5.90
C GLN A 73 -13.14 -14.92 7.36
N GLY A 74 -13.23 -16.06 8.08
CA GLY A 74 -13.76 -16.09 9.44
C GLY A 74 -12.83 -15.47 10.50
N GLU A 75 -11.51 -15.57 10.32
CA GLU A 75 -10.53 -14.97 11.24
C GLU A 75 -9.85 -13.77 10.58
N LYS A 76 -9.75 -12.66 11.32
CA LYS A 76 -9.02 -11.47 10.90
C LYS A 76 -7.52 -11.69 11.13
N GLN A 77 -6.70 -11.43 10.10
CA GLN A 77 -5.25 -11.40 10.26
C GLN A 77 -4.81 -9.99 10.61
N ASN A 78 -4.13 -9.83 11.76
CA ASN A 78 -3.66 -8.51 12.24
C ASN A 78 -2.34 -8.08 11.60
N PHE A 79 -1.49 -9.03 11.21
CA PHE A 79 -0.21 -8.77 10.56
C PHE A 79 -0.15 -9.50 9.22
N HIS A 80 0.39 -8.85 8.19
CA HIS A 80 0.49 -9.39 6.85
C HIS A 80 1.90 -9.88 6.57
N ALA A 81 2.02 -11.02 5.88
CA ALA A 81 3.33 -11.51 5.41
C ALA A 81 3.87 -10.67 4.24
N SER A 82 3.00 -9.88 3.60
CA SER A 82 3.34 -9.04 2.46
C SER A 82 3.65 -7.60 2.89
N HIS A 83 4.68 -7.07 2.26
CA HIS A 83 5.01 -5.64 2.17
C HIS A 83 5.55 -5.40 0.77
N PHE A 84 5.70 -4.15 0.38
CA PHE A 84 6.22 -3.80 -0.94
C PHE A 84 7.05 -2.52 -0.88
N MET A 85 7.93 -2.37 -1.87
CA MET A 85 8.75 -1.19 -2.05
C MET A 85 8.30 -0.42 -3.29
N LEU A 86 8.25 0.90 -3.17
CA LEU A 86 7.97 1.83 -4.25
C LEU A 86 9.18 2.72 -4.52
N GLU A 87 9.36 3.10 -5.78
CA GLU A 87 10.24 4.21 -6.12
C GLU A 87 9.53 5.53 -5.75
N ALA A 88 10.18 6.35 -4.94
CA ALA A 88 9.62 7.62 -4.49
C ALA A 88 9.71 8.67 -5.60
N ASN A 89 8.61 9.39 -5.78
CA ASN A 89 8.50 10.57 -6.63
C ASN A 89 8.44 11.89 -5.82
N LYS A 90 8.77 11.82 -4.53
CA LYS A 90 8.85 12.92 -3.57
C LYS A 90 10.23 12.96 -2.93
N THR A 91 10.61 14.12 -2.43
CA THR A 91 11.85 14.24 -1.64
C THR A 91 11.72 13.50 -0.31
N VAL A 92 12.86 13.19 0.29
CA VAL A 92 12.92 12.60 1.63
C VAL A 92 12.17 13.45 2.66
N ASP A 93 12.37 14.78 2.63
CA ASP A 93 11.71 15.70 3.57
C ASP A 93 10.19 15.71 3.41
N GLU A 94 9.69 15.65 2.17
CA GLU A 94 8.24 15.54 1.92
C GLU A 94 7.66 14.23 2.47
N LEU A 95 8.33 13.10 2.23
CA LEU A 95 7.90 11.79 2.74
C LEU A 95 7.88 11.75 4.27
N VAL A 96 8.90 12.31 4.92
CA VAL A 96 8.98 12.42 6.38
C VAL A 96 7.86 13.31 6.91
N ALA A 97 7.64 14.49 6.33
CA ALA A 97 6.58 15.41 6.76
C ALA A 97 5.18 14.76 6.66
N ILE A 98 4.92 13.97 5.62
CA ILE A 98 3.65 13.24 5.48
C ILE A 98 3.54 12.15 6.57
N ALA A 99 4.60 11.37 6.79
CA ALA A 99 4.59 10.33 7.81
C ALA A 99 4.36 10.91 9.22
N GLU A 100 5.00 12.03 9.55
CA GLU A 100 4.82 12.75 10.82
C GLU A 100 3.41 13.34 10.95
N LYS A 101 2.88 13.97 9.88
CA LYS A 101 1.50 14.50 9.84
C LYS A 101 0.47 13.44 10.23
N TYR A 102 0.66 12.20 9.78
CA TYR A 102 -0.24 11.08 10.08
C TYR A 102 0.16 10.26 11.31
N GLN A 103 1.23 10.65 12.02
CA GLN A 103 1.77 9.97 13.20
C GLN A 103 2.10 8.48 12.92
N LEU A 104 2.73 8.23 11.78
CA LEU A 104 3.10 6.88 11.34
C LEU A 104 4.36 6.39 12.04
N THR A 105 4.55 5.07 12.10
CA THR A 105 5.88 4.51 12.42
C THR A 105 6.72 4.53 11.16
N HIS A 106 7.86 5.22 11.18
CA HIS A 106 8.75 5.32 10.02
C HIS A 106 10.22 5.36 10.45
N ARG A 107 11.13 4.93 9.56
CA ARG A 107 12.58 4.97 9.79
C ARG A 107 13.37 4.84 8.49
N PHE A 108 14.58 5.39 8.47
CA PHE A 108 15.57 5.07 7.45
C PHE A 108 16.33 3.80 7.84
N ARG A 109 16.53 2.89 6.88
CA ARG A 109 17.47 1.77 7.03
C ARG A 109 18.60 1.90 6.02
N LYS A 110 19.83 1.96 6.51
CA LYS A 110 21.04 1.96 5.67
C LYS A 110 21.53 0.56 5.30
N HIS A 111 21.23 -0.44 6.14
CA HIS A 111 21.73 -1.81 6.02
C HIS A 111 20.58 -2.81 6.08
N PHE A 112 20.89 -4.09 5.83
CA PHE A 112 19.94 -5.21 5.84
C PHE A 112 18.76 -4.99 4.87
N GLY A 113 19.05 -4.90 3.58
CA GLY A 113 18.02 -4.65 2.55
C GLY A 113 17.76 -3.18 2.22
N GLY A 114 18.40 -2.24 2.94
CA GLY A 114 18.49 -0.83 2.53
C GLY A 114 19.67 -0.54 1.59
N PRO A 115 19.89 0.72 1.19
CA PRO A 115 19.26 1.94 1.71
C PRO A 115 17.78 2.09 1.30
N LEU A 116 16.90 2.32 2.28
CA LEU A 116 15.46 2.53 2.07
C LEU A 116 14.84 3.38 3.19
N TYR A 117 13.64 3.88 2.95
CA TYR A 117 12.78 4.54 3.94
C TYR A 117 11.53 3.70 4.18
N GLU A 118 11.31 3.27 5.42
CA GLU A 118 10.15 2.47 5.81
C GLU A 118 9.04 3.36 6.36
N VAL A 119 7.81 3.10 5.94
CA VAL A 119 6.61 3.73 6.48
C VAL A 119 5.54 2.66 6.73
N TRP A 120 5.11 2.55 7.98
CA TRP A 120 3.96 1.71 8.35
C TRP A 120 2.69 2.53 8.21
N LEU A 121 1.84 2.19 7.23
CA LEU A 121 0.54 2.85 7.04
C LEU A 121 -0.46 2.47 8.16
N GLU A 122 -0.26 1.28 8.72
CA GLU A 122 -0.92 0.70 9.89
C GLU A 122 -0.06 -0.46 10.42
N ASP A 123 -0.40 -1.01 11.60
CA ASP A 123 0.39 -2.05 12.27
C ASP A 123 0.72 -3.26 11.39
N GLY A 124 -0.13 -3.58 10.41
CA GLY A 124 0.01 -4.74 9.53
C GLY A 124 0.59 -4.44 8.15
N LEU A 125 0.80 -3.17 7.76
CA LEU A 125 1.13 -2.78 6.39
C LEU A 125 2.36 -1.85 6.32
N LEU A 126 3.50 -2.45 6.02
CA LEU A 126 4.74 -1.75 5.71
C LEU A 126 4.80 -1.40 4.22
N VAL A 127 5.15 -0.16 3.92
CA VAL A 127 5.54 0.32 2.60
C VAL A 127 6.95 0.87 2.68
N GLU A 128 7.84 0.37 1.82
CA GLU A 128 9.21 0.85 1.72
C GLU A 128 9.35 1.81 0.53
N PHE A 129 10.23 2.78 0.64
CA PHE A 129 10.54 3.74 -0.41
C PHE A 129 12.03 3.70 -0.75
N CYS A 130 12.33 3.70 -2.04
CA CYS A 130 13.67 3.88 -2.56
C CYS A 130 13.73 5.10 -3.50
N SER A 131 14.88 5.77 -3.53
CA SER A 131 15.16 6.86 -4.47
C SER A 131 16.66 7.12 -4.52
N ALA A 132 17.10 7.92 -5.49
CA ALA A 132 18.49 8.37 -5.57
C ALA A 132 18.92 9.23 -4.35
N GLU A 133 17.98 9.91 -3.70
CA GLU A 133 18.21 10.66 -2.47
C GLU A 133 18.37 9.71 -1.28
N ILE A 134 17.42 8.79 -1.11
CA ILE A 134 17.44 7.78 -0.03
C ILE A 134 18.71 6.92 -0.10
N SER A 135 19.18 6.61 -1.31
CA SER A 135 20.39 5.82 -1.53
C SER A 135 21.68 6.46 -1.02
N LYS A 136 21.66 7.77 -0.71
CA LYS A 136 22.82 8.54 -0.27
C LYS A 136 22.81 8.86 1.23
N LEU A 137 21.72 8.53 1.94
CA LEU A 137 21.56 8.80 3.36
C LEU A 137 22.37 7.85 4.23
#